data_AF-A0A1G3L305-F1
#
_entry.id   AF-A0A1G3L305-F1
#
_cell.length_a   1.000
_cell.length_b   1.000
_cell.length_c   1.000
_cell.angle_alpha   90.00
_cell.angle_beta   90.00
_cell.angle_gamma   90.00
#
_symmetry.space_group_name_H-M   'P 1'
#
loop_
_entity.id
_entity.type
_entity.pdbx_description
1 polymer ?
#
loop_
_entity_poly.entity_id
_entity_poly.type
_entity_poly.pdbx_seq_one_letter_code
_entity_poly.pdbx_strand_id
1 'polypeptide(L)'
;MTGPFKGRSVTVVQDLSLDEQWYLYRKTAEIKKAILSGQDLSSYKINDPRLAVYLLFLEDSTRTKESFRNAALFHNVTVNIFDANSSSVKKNESLSDTMKMLVGYSPASLFIIRSTQEGVCRHMEEFIGRYTEKLSLPMAPFLNAGDGKHEHPTQEFLDEFTFLEYQSWDRSEIHIVLVGDLFYGRTVHSKADGLKIFKRVKVDLIAPQELALPSYYEEKMLEAGFQIRKFESIDGYLEQKDVAPIWYFTRLQLERMGDEVLEKMDRLRKAVTVDRRHLDRLPSRVKFFHPLPQNRTSPTIPEFMAELELNGWDEQSRNGYFTRITLIGMVGGKLGEDFTGKSVDIQGVEDEFIEEIPVLNLSQEKEGEFKTGIKRIDDGVVIDHIGRGLQVPAIWKLIDKIRRNLGLDYLSGHGVFASKNVESIKGIISLPNILTLDERKIKMLAALSPGCTLNMIQGKKVQKKFRLHMPPRIYNFAEVSCRNENCISHPRLCEPVKAEFIREGRDSFICRYCDRVHTYQEIWTT
;
A
#
# COMPACT_ATOMS: atom_id res chain seq x y z
N MET A 1 10.35 28.59 0.23
CA MET A 1 9.43 27.71 -0.53
C MET A 1 8.46 27.06 0.44
N THR A 2 7.17 27.31 0.22
CA THR A 2 6.04 26.95 1.11
C THR A 2 4.89 26.30 0.33
N GLY A 3 5.16 25.76 -0.88
CA GLY A 3 4.13 25.13 -1.70
C GLY A 3 3.39 24.01 -0.96
N PRO A 4 2.10 23.77 -1.26
CA PRO A 4 1.23 22.86 -0.51
C PRO A 4 1.68 21.38 -0.56
N PHE A 5 2.54 21.04 -1.51
CA PHE A 5 3.11 19.70 -1.66
C PHE A 5 4.41 19.49 -0.88
N LYS A 6 4.98 20.56 -0.31
CA LYS A 6 6.31 20.49 0.29
C LYS A 6 6.33 19.48 1.45
N GLY A 7 7.28 18.54 1.40
CA GLY A 7 7.46 17.54 2.45
C GLY A 7 6.51 16.33 2.36
N ARG A 8 5.53 16.34 1.45
CA ARG A 8 4.66 15.17 1.23
C ARG A 8 5.42 14.05 0.53
N SER A 9 5.20 12.82 0.97
CA SER A 9 5.73 11.64 0.28
C SER A 9 4.78 11.16 -0.81
N VAL A 10 5.34 10.44 -1.78
CA VAL A 10 4.60 9.71 -2.80
C VAL A 10 5.08 8.27 -2.78
N THR A 11 4.39 7.47 -1.97
CA THR A 11 4.69 6.07 -1.66
C THR A 11 3.82 5.11 -2.49
N VAL A 12 2.58 5.50 -2.75
CA VAL A 12 1.61 4.83 -3.63
C VAL A 12 0.92 5.87 -4.53
N VAL A 13 0.17 5.42 -5.53
CA VAL A 13 -0.48 6.33 -6.52
C VAL A 13 -1.49 7.27 -5.84
N GLN A 14 -2.21 6.77 -4.85
CA GLN A 14 -3.29 7.44 -4.15
C GLN A 14 -2.80 8.50 -3.14
N ASP A 15 -1.48 8.59 -2.89
CA ASP A 15 -0.91 9.70 -2.12
C ASP A 15 -1.11 11.05 -2.82
N LEU A 16 -1.40 11.03 -4.13
CA LEU A 16 -1.88 12.17 -4.89
C LEU A 16 -3.36 11.97 -5.25
N SER A 17 -4.19 12.97 -4.97
CA SER A 17 -5.58 12.97 -5.43
C SER A 17 -5.64 13.04 -6.95
N LEU A 18 -6.80 12.73 -7.56
CA LEU A 18 -6.97 12.86 -9.01
C LEU A 18 -6.74 14.30 -9.52
N ASP A 19 -7.04 15.31 -8.71
CA ASP A 19 -6.78 16.70 -9.05
C ASP A 19 -5.29 17.03 -8.99
N GLU A 20 -4.57 16.47 -8.01
CA GLU A 20 -3.12 16.63 -7.85
C GLU A 20 -2.34 15.89 -8.92
N GLN A 21 -2.78 14.69 -9.30
CA GLN A 21 -2.29 13.94 -10.45
C GLN A 21 -2.50 14.75 -11.74
N TRP A 22 -3.69 15.32 -11.93
CA TRP A 22 -3.95 16.18 -13.09
C TRP A 22 -3.04 17.41 -13.14
N TYR A 23 -2.82 18.04 -11.98
CA TYR A 23 -1.87 19.13 -11.83
C TYR A 23 -0.44 18.69 -12.20
N LEU A 24 0.00 17.52 -11.71
CA LEU A 24 1.28 16.90 -12.06
C LEU A 24 1.42 16.76 -13.58
N TYR A 25 0.42 16.23 -14.30
CA TYR A 25 0.54 16.03 -15.75
C TYR A 25 0.55 17.35 -16.51
N ARG A 26 -0.30 18.32 -16.14
CA ARG A 26 -0.30 19.66 -16.75
C ARG A 26 1.05 20.35 -16.61
N LYS A 27 1.62 20.33 -15.40
CA LYS A 27 2.95 20.91 -15.15
C LYS A 27 4.04 20.16 -15.87
N THR A 28 3.95 18.84 -15.96
CA THR A 28 4.88 18.04 -16.75
C THR A 28 4.84 18.43 -18.23
N ALA A 29 3.66 18.70 -18.79
CA ALA A 29 3.52 19.16 -20.17
C ALA A 29 4.13 20.55 -20.38
N GLU A 30 3.87 21.48 -19.46
CA GLU A 30 4.47 22.83 -19.46
C GLU A 30 6.00 22.77 -19.43
N ILE A 31 6.56 21.98 -18.51
CA ILE A 31 8.01 21.80 -18.33
C ILE A 31 8.63 21.11 -19.55
N LYS A 32 8.01 20.03 -20.05
CA LYS A 32 8.44 19.32 -21.26
C LYS A 32 8.51 20.27 -22.44
N LYS A 33 7.47 21.06 -22.69
CA LYS A 33 7.43 22.06 -23.76
C LYS A 33 8.51 23.12 -23.59
N ALA A 34 8.69 23.64 -22.38
CA ALA A 34 9.70 24.66 -22.09
C ALA A 34 11.12 24.16 -22.35
N ILE A 35 11.44 22.93 -21.91
CA ILE A 35 12.74 22.29 -22.15
C ILE A 35 12.98 22.10 -23.65
N LEU A 36 12.02 21.51 -24.37
CA LEU A 36 12.17 21.23 -25.80
C LEU A 36 12.26 22.49 -26.66
N SER A 37 11.65 23.60 -26.21
CA SER A 37 11.66 24.88 -26.92
C SER A 37 12.81 25.81 -26.48
N GLY A 38 13.68 25.37 -25.57
CA GLY A 38 14.80 26.18 -25.07
C GLY A 38 14.37 27.43 -24.29
N GLN A 39 13.21 27.40 -23.65
CA GLN A 39 12.71 28.52 -22.83
C GLN A 39 13.50 28.66 -21.52
N ASP A 40 13.32 29.77 -20.81
CA ASP A 40 13.84 29.91 -19.45
C ASP A 40 13.17 28.89 -18.51
N LEU A 41 14.01 28.19 -17.75
CA LEU A 41 13.62 27.10 -16.85
C LEU A 41 13.70 27.51 -15.38
N SER A 42 14.15 28.74 -15.08
CA SER A 42 14.38 29.25 -13.72
C SER A 42 13.15 29.09 -12.81
N SER A 43 11.95 29.29 -13.37
CA SER A 43 10.67 29.18 -12.68
C SER A 43 10.31 27.76 -12.25
N TYR A 44 10.93 26.72 -12.83
CA TYR A 44 10.67 25.31 -12.49
C TYR A 44 11.74 24.70 -11.57
N LYS A 45 12.83 25.42 -11.32
CA LYS A 45 13.97 24.92 -10.52
C LYS A 45 13.82 25.29 -9.04
N ILE A 46 14.17 24.34 -8.17
CA ILE A 46 14.21 24.56 -6.71
C ILE A 46 15.34 25.55 -6.38
N ASN A 47 16.53 25.35 -6.95
CA ASN A 47 17.72 26.20 -6.76
C ASN A 47 18.07 26.43 -5.28
N ASP A 48 18.00 25.38 -4.45
CA ASP A 48 18.43 25.43 -3.05
C ASP A 48 19.52 24.39 -2.79
N PRO A 49 20.81 24.77 -2.67
CA PRO A 49 21.90 23.83 -2.43
C PRO A 49 21.82 23.18 -1.04
N ARG A 50 21.01 23.71 -0.12
CA ARG A 50 20.78 23.12 1.22
C ARG A 50 19.87 21.90 1.17
N LEU A 51 19.12 21.71 0.07
CA LEU A 51 18.35 20.50 -0.15
C LEU A 51 19.26 19.41 -0.73
N ALA A 52 19.37 18.30 -0.02
CA ALA A 52 20.03 17.10 -0.49
C ALA A 52 19.01 16.07 -0.98
N VAL A 53 19.14 15.64 -2.22
CA VAL A 53 18.37 14.54 -2.82
C VAL A 53 19.22 13.27 -2.75
N TYR A 54 18.75 12.28 -2.00
CA TYR A 54 19.42 10.99 -1.83
C TYR A 54 18.73 9.92 -2.68
N LEU A 55 19.50 9.28 -3.56
CA LEU A 55 19.06 8.13 -4.35
C LEU A 55 19.51 6.85 -3.67
N LEU A 56 18.57 6.11 -3.08
CA LEU A 56 18.79 4.83 -2.41
C LEU A 56 18.21 3.70 -3.27
N PHE A 57 19.03 3.20 -4.19
CA PHE A 57 18.67 2.07 -5.06
C PHE A 57 19.27 0.79 -4.47
N LEU A 58 18.49 0.11 -3.63
CA LEU A 58 18.87 -1.14 -2.96
C LEU A 58 18.66 -2.38 -3.85
N GLU A 59 17.96 -2.21 -4.97
CA GLU A 59 17.88 -3.20 -6.06
C GLU A 59 18.29 -2.56 -7.41
N ASP A 60 18.77 -3.40 -8.33
CA ASP A 60 19.29 -2.96 -9.61
C ASP A 60 18.24 -2.24 -10.46
N SER A 61 18.57 -1.01 -10.87
CA SER A 61 17.79 -0.25 -11.84
C SER A 61 18.57 0.90 -12.45
N THR A 62 19.06 0.73 -13.67
CA THR A 62 19.81 1.79 -14.36
C THR A 62 18.89 2.91 -14.83
N ARG A 63 17.79 2.58 -15.53
CA ARG A 63 16.92 3.59 -16.16
C ARG A 63 16.25 4.48 -15.13
N THR A 64 15.67 3.88 -14.10
CA THR A 64 14.98 4.61 -13.04
C THR A 64 15.96 5.48 -12.26
N LYS A 65 17.14 4.95 -11.90
CA LYS A 65 18.18 5.71 -11.18
C LYS A 65 18.66 6.91 -11.98
N GLU A 66 19.07 6.72 -13.23
CA GLU A 66 19.63 7.82 -14.03
C GLU A 66 18.58 8.89 -14.36
N SER A 67 17.32 8.51 -14.63
CA SER A 67 16.27 9.52 -14.88
C SER A 67 15.93 10.34 -13.62
N PHE A 68 15.92 9.73 -12.43
CA PHE A 68 15.80 10.49 -11.17
C PHE A 68 17.01 11.36 -10.88
N ARG A 69 18.22 10.86 -11.13
CA ARG A 69 19.45 11.62 -10.94
C ARG A 69 19.45 12.86 -11.82
N ASN A 70 19.12 12.71 -13.10
CA ASN A 70 19.04 13.83 -14.04
C ASN A 70 17.92 14.80 -13.66
N ALA A 71 16.77 14.30 -13.19
CA ALA A 71 15.68 15.13 -12.70
C ALA A 71 16.09 15.94 -11.45
N ALA A 72 16.84 15.34 -10.52
CA ALA A 72 17.36 16.07 -9.36
C ALA A 72 18.39 17.14 -9.78
N LEU A 73 19.32 16.79 -10.68
CA LEU A 73 20.31 17.74 -11.22
C LEU A 73 19.66 18.93 -11.94
N PHE A 74 18.53 18.73 -12.61
CA PHE A 74 17.77 19.82 -13.23
C PHE A 74 17.42 20.94 -12.23
N HIS A 75 17.11 20.59 -10.97
CA HIS A 75 16.72 21.55 -9.94
C HIS A 75 17.90 22.28 -9.28
N ASN A 76 19.16 22.00 -9.66
CA ASN A 76 20.37 22.58 -9.07
C ASN A 76 20.45 22.37 -7.53
N VAL A 77 20.13 21.16 -7.07
CA VAL A 77 20.21 20.75 -5.66
C VAL A 77 21.41 19.83 -5.43
N THR A 78 21.75 19.54 -4.17
CA THR A 78 22.81 18.57 -3.85
C THR A 78 22.29 17.15 -4.14
N VAL A 79 22.99 16.37 -4.96
CA VAL A 79 22.56 15.00 -5.34
C VAL A 79 23.54 13.97 -4.81
N ASN A 80 23.06 13.04 -3.99
CA ASN A 80 23.83 11.96 -3.40
C ASN A 80 23.32 10.61 -3.91
N ILE A 81 24.24 9.75 -4.36
CA ILE A 81 23.92 8.38 -4.78
C ILE A 81 24.44 7.45 -3.70
N PHE A 82 23.53 6.74 -3.04
CA PHE A 82 23.90 5.78 -2.02
C PHE A 82 24.33 4.47 -2.67
N ASP A 83 25.57 4.05 -2.42
CA ASP A 83 26.07 2.76 -2.89
C ASP A 83 25.73 1.65 -1.88
N ALA A 84 24.63 0.95 -2.14
CA ALA A 84 24.19 -0.18 -1.32
C ALA A 84 25.27 -1.28 -1.22
N ASN A 85 26.12 -1.45 -2.26
CA ASN A 85 27.11 -2.52 -2.31
C ASN A 85 28.36 -2.26 -1.44
N SER A 86 28.67 -1.01 -1.12
CA SER A 86 29.79 -0.64 -0.25
C SER A 86 29.36 -0.10 1.12
N SER A 87 28.06 0.08 1.36
CA SER A 87 27.50 0.67 2.57
C SER A 87 27.45 -0.24 3.81
N SER A 88 27.26 0.39 4.97
CA SER A 88 27.01 -0.25 6.27
C SER A 88 25.72 -1.07 6.34
N VAL A 89 24.83 -0.99 5.34
CA VAL A 89 23.68 -1.90 5.21
C VAL A 89 24.14 -3.37 5.15
N LYS A 90 25.33 -3.64 4.58
CA LYS A 90 25.95 -4.98 4.62
C LYS A 90 26.46 -5.41 6.01
N LYS A 91 26.60 -4.47 6.94
CA LYS A 91 27.04 -4.72 8.32
C LYS A 91 25.86 -4.93 9.29
N ASN A 92 24.69 -5.31 8.78
CA ASN A 92 23.44 -5.48 9.53
C ASN A 92 22.93 -4.20 10.21
N GLU A 93 23.26 -3.01 9.68
CA GLU A 93 22.61 -1.76 10.10
C GLU A 93 21.19 -1.69 9.51
N SER A 94 20.21 -1.27 10.32
CA SER A 94 18.84 -1.07 9.83
C SER A 94 18.79 0.07 8.82
N LEU A 95 17.94 -0.03 7.80
CA LEU A 95 17.76 1.05 6.84
C LEU A 95 17.29 2.34 7.54
N SER A 96 16.50 2.16 8.60
CA SER A 96 16.02 3.20 9.50
C SER A 96 17.16 4.03 10.11
N ASP A 97 18.22 3.38 10.59
CA ASP A 97 19.36 4.09 11.21
C ASP A 97 20.26 4.75 10.16
N THR A 98 20.50 4.10 9.02
CA THR A 98 21.19 4.71 7.88
C THR A 98 20.49 6.02 7.45
N MET A 99 19.15 6.03 7.37
CA MET A 99 18.41 7.24 6.98
C MET A 99 18.50 8.37 8.03
N LYS A 100 18.45 8.06 9.33
CA LYS A 100 18.68 9.08 10.38
C LYS A 100 20.03 9.76 10.20
N MET A 101 21.07 8.97 9.92
CA MET A 101 22.41 9.49 9.67
C MET A 101 22.42 10.42 8.45
N LEU A 102 21.83 10.00 7.32
CA LEU A 102 21.75 10.83 6.11
C LEU A 102 20.99 12.12 6.33
N VAL A 103 19.85 12.09 7.04
CA VAL A 103 19.09 13.30 7.42
C VAL A 103 19.95 14.27 8.21
N GLY A 104 20.82 13.78 9.10
CA GLY A 104 21.73 14.62 9.88
C GLY A 104 22.80 15.36 9.07
N TYR A 105 23.04 14.98 7.81
CA TYR A 105 24.08 15.57 6.97
C TYR A 105 23.62 16.79 6.16
N SER A 106 22.34 17.14 6.17
CA SER A 106 21.82 18.23 5.36
C SER A 106 20.68 18.98 6.05
N PRO A 107 20.55 20.31 5.87
CA PRO A 107 19.46 21.08 6.44
C PRO A 107 18.07 20.69 5.94
N ALA A 108 17.97 20.13 4.74
CA ALA A 108 16.76 19.54 4.18
C ALA A 108 17.13 18.33 3.31
N SER A 109 16.29 17.30 3.33
CA SER A 109 16.54 16.05 2.62
C SER A 109 15.30 15.59 1.86
N LEU A 110 15.49 15.00 0.69
CA LEU A 110 14.47 14.28 -0.09
C LEU A 110 15.05 12.91 -0.44
N PHE A 111 14.26 11.85 -0.25
CA PHE A 111 14.71 10.49 -0.48
C PHE A 111 13.97 9.86 -1.65
N ILE A 112 14.72 9.27 -2.58
CA ILE A 112 14.21 8.47 -3.68
C ILE A 112 14.66 7.04 -3.41
N ILE A 113 13.71 6.16 -3.11
CA ILE A 113 14.01 4.80 -2.64
C ILE A 113 13.51 3.79 -3.66
N ARG A 114 14.37 2.83 -3.97
CA ARG A 114 14.00 1.59 -4.64
C ARG A 114 14.48 0.41 -3.81
N SER A 115 13.58 -0.51 -3.47
CA SER A 115 13.85 -1.61 -2.55
C SER A 115 13.13 -2.89 -2.96
N THR A 116 13.62 -4.05 -2.49
CA THR A 116 12.87 -5.30 -2.53
C THR A 116 11.85 -5.40 -1.39
N GLN A 117 11.99 -4.57 -0.35
CA GLN A 117 11.12 -4.52 0.80
C GLN A 117 9.90 -3.64 0.52
N GLU A 118 8.71 -4.22 0.63
CA GLU A 118 7.42 -3.59 0.32
C GLU A 118 6.95 -2.71 1.49
N GLY A 119 6.48 -1.50 1.19
CA GLY A 119 6.05 -0.51 2.16
C GLY A 119 7.16 0.30 2.81
N VAL A 120 8.39 0.19 2.32
CA VAL A 120 9.56 0.86 2.90
C VAL A 120 9.39 2.38 2.95
N CYS A 121 8.88 3.02 1.88
CA CYS A 121 8.73 4.47 1.84
C CYS A 121 7.69 4.96 2.86
N ARG A 122 6.59 4.23 3.05
CA ARG A 122 5.56 4.58 4.04
C ARG A 122 6.10 4.51 5.46
N HIS A 123 6.83 3.44 5.79
CA HIS A 123 7.47 3.33 7.09
C HIS A 123 8.50 4.45 7.31
N MET A 124 9.33 4.74 6.30
CA MET A 124 10.38 5.76 6.42
C MET A 124 9.81 7.18 6.54
N GLU A 125 8.72 7.48 5.84
CA GLU A 125 7.96 8.74 6.02
C GLU A 125 7.58 8.96 7.48
N GLU A 126 6.96 7.98 8.13
CA GLU A 126 6.53 8.09 9.52
C GLU A 126 7.71 8.14 10.49
N PHE A 127 8.70 7.27 10.27
CA PHE A 127 9.84 7.13 11.16
C PHE A 127 10.76 8.34 11.12
N ILE A 128 11.13 8.79 9.92
CA ILE A 128 11.96 9.98 9.70
C ILE A 128 11.16 11.26 9.93
N GLY A 129 9.85 11.28 9.67
CA GLY A 129 8.98 12.39 10.04
C GLY A 129 9.07 12.73 11.53
N ARG A 130 8.90 11.73 12.42
CA ARG A 130 9.09 11.92 13.87
C ARG A 130 10.51 12.36 14.25
N TYR A 131 11.52 11.85 13.55
CA TYR A 131 12.91 12.19 13.82
C TYR A 131 13.24 13.64 13.41
N THR A 132 12.80 14.07 12.23
CA THR A 132 12.97 15.44 11.73
C THR A 132 12.21 16.45 12.60
N GLU A 133 10.99 16.12 13.03
CA GLU A 133 10.22 16.92 13.99
C GLU A 133 10.98 17.10 15.31
N LYS A 134 11.50 16.02 15.90
CA LYS A 134 12.31 16.07 17.12
C LYS A 134 13.54 16.97 16.98
N LEU A 135 14.15 17.02 15.80
CA LEU A 135 15.33 17.83 15.50
C LEU A 135 14.99 19.25 14.98
N SER A 136 13.70 19.60 14.88
CA SER A 136 13.25 20.85 14.25
C SER A 136 13.78 21.04 12.82
N LEU A 137 13.95 19.93 12.08
CA LEU A 137 14.31 19.92 10.68
C LEU A 137 13.05 19.90 9.79
N PRO A 138 13.12 20.40 8.54
CA PRO A 138 12.06 20.23 7.57
C PRO A 138 11.71 18.75 7.37
N MET A 139 10.41 18.46 7.23
CA MET A 139 9.93 17.12 6.88
C MET A 139 10.59 16.66 5.58
N ALA A 140 11.17 15.47 5.60
CA ALA A 140 11.81 14.87 4.44
C ALA A 140 10.79 14.06 3.61
N PRO A 141 10.52 14.43 2.35
CA PRO A 141 9.63 13.65 1.50
C PRO A 141 10.32 12.39 0.94
N PHE A 142 9.52 11.35 0.74
CA PHE A 142 9.93 10.07 0.16
C PHE A 142 9.25 9.82 -1.18
N LEU A 143 10.02 9.53 -2.23
CA LEU A 143 9.51 9.13 -3.54
C LEU A 143 9.80 7.64 -3.77
N ASN A 144 8.74 6.85 -3.97
CA ASN A 144 8.86 5.43 -4.28
C ASN A 144 9.23 5.20 -5.76
N ALA A 145 10.46 4.72 -5.98
CA ALA A 145 11.01 4.33 -7.28
C ALA A 145 10.86 2.83 -7.58
N GLY A 146 10.02 2.14 -6.79
CA GLY A 146 9.66 0.73 -6.87
C GLY A 146 9.97 0.00 -5.56
N ASP A 147 8.97 -0.66 -4.96
CA ASP A 147 9.13 -1.49 -3.76
C ASP A 147 8.60 -2.92 -3.97
N GLY A 148 9.52 -3.88 -4.07
CA GLY A 148 9.20 -5.30 -4.24
C GLY A 148 8.22 -5.57 -5.39
N LYS A 149 7.15 -6.32 -5.09
CA LYS A 149 6.01 -6.61 -5.99
C LYS A 149 4.80 -5.71 -5.73
N HIS A 150 4.93 -4.78 -4.78
CA HIS A 150 3.86 -3.92 -4.30
C HIS A 150 3.57 -2.82 -5.31
N GLU A 151 4.34 -1.72 -5.31
CA GLU A 151 3.98 -0.52 -6.06
C GLU A 151 5.16 0.09 -6.84
N HIS A 152 4.84 0.87 -7.87
CA HIS A 152 5.79 1.75 -8.55
C HIS A 152 5.08 3.03 -9.03
N PRO A 153 4.66 3.93 -8.10
CA PRO A 153 3.78 5.05 -8.44
C PRO A 153 4.41 6.01 -9.45
N THR A 154 5.72 6.25 -9.34
CA THR A 154 6.44 7.13 -10.28
C THR A 154 6.56 6.57 -11.70
N GLN A 155 6.37 5.27 -11.90
CA GLN A 155 6.22 4.66 -13.23
C GLN A 155 4.77 4.77 -13.70
N GLU A 156 3.79 4.62 -12.81
CA GLU A 156 2.39 4.80 -13.19
C GLU A 156 2.13 6.23 -13.67
N PHE A 157 2.60 7.25 -12.94
CA PHE A 157 2.42 8.65 -13.35
C PHE A 157 3.04 8.97 -14.71
N LEU A 158 4.19 8.40 -15.04
CA LEU A 158 4.82 8.65 -16.34
C LEU A 158 4.10 7.88 -17.47
N ASP A 159 3.52 6.71 -17.16
CA ASP A 159 2.70 5.95 -18.09
C ASP A 159 1.41 6.73 -18.42
N GLU A 160 0.70 7.18 -17.40
CA GLU A 160 -0.53 7.96 -17.54
C GLU A 160 -0.28 9.28 -18.29
N PHE A 161 0.79 10.00 -17.95
CA PHE A 161 1.20 11.18 -18.72
C PHE A 161 1.37 10.85 -20.21
N THR A 162 2.01 9.72 -20.51
CA THR A 162 2.25 9.28 -21.88
C THR A 162 0.95 8.88 -22.59
N PHE A 163 0.03 8.20 -21.89
CA PHE A 163 -1.29 7.85 -22.43
C PHE A 163 -2.14 9.10 -22.70
N LEU A 164 -2.12 10.06 -21.79
CA LEU A 164 -2.80 11.34 -21.95
C LEU A 164 -2.23 12.10 -23.15
N GLU A 165 -0.91 12.19 -23.28
CA GLU A 165 -0.28 12.83 -24.43
C GLU A 165 -0.67 12.13 -25.74
N TYR A 166 -0.67 10.79 -25.76
CA TYR A 166 -1.12 9.98 -26.89
C TYR A 166 -2.58 10.24 -27.26
N GLN A 167 -3.46 10.37 -26.26
CA GLN A 167 -4.89 10.66 -26.44
C GLN A 167 -5.19 12.16 -26.60
N SER A 168 -4.19 13.01 -26.85
CA SER A 168 -4.37 14.47 -26.99
C SER A 168 -5.07 15.10 -25.78
N TRP A 169 -4.72 14.63 -24.58
CA TRP A 169 -5.22 15.07 -23.28
C TRP A 169 -6.68 14.75 -23.00
N ASP A 170 -7.32 13.87 -23.79
CA ASP A 170 -8.65 13.36 -23.46
C ASP A 170 -8.59 12.40 -22.26
N ARG A 171 -9.47 12.63 -21.28
CA ARG A 171 -9.66 11.83 -20.07
C ARG A 171 -11.04 11.16 -20.02
N SER A 172 -11.83 11.28 -21.09
CA SER A 172 -13.18 10.76 -21.15
C SER A 172 -13.21 9.23 -21.07
N GLU A 173 -12.20 8.56 -21.64
CA GLU A 173 -12.10 7.12 -21.70
C GLU A 173 -10.67 6.66 -22.00
N ILE A 174 -10.27 5.53 -21.40
CA ILE A 174 -9.10 4.78 -21.83
C ILE A 174 -9.49 3.33 -22.13
N HIS A 175 -9.00 2.85 -23.28
CA HIS A 175 -9.06 1.44 -23.66
C HIS A 175 -7.62 0.93 -23.82
N ILE A 176 -7.21 0.06 -22.90
CA ILE A 176 -5.84 -0.44 -22.78
C ILE A 176 -5.84 -1.95 -22.70
N VAL A 177 -4.84 -2.57 -23.31
CA VAL A 177 -4.55 -4.00 -23.17
C VAL A 177 -3.24 -4.20 -22.41
N LEU A 178 -3.27 -5.04 -21.38
CA LEU A 178 -2.13 -5.40 -20.55
C LEU A 178 -1.68 -6.81 -20.93
N VAL A 179 -0.42 -6.96 -21.35
CA VAL A 179 0.08 -8.19 -21.99
C VAL A 179 1.35 -8.69 -21.31
N GLY A 180 1.39 -9.97 -20.95
CA GLY A 180 2.59 -10.64 -20.44
C GLY A 180 2.40 -11.24 -19.04
N ASP A 181 3.39 -11.03 -18.17
CA ASP A 181 3.33 -11.41 -16.76
C ASP A 181 2.52 -10.37 -15.99
N LEU A 182 1.26 -10.69 -15.71
CA LEU A 182 0.36 -9.84 -14.93
C LEU A 182 0.33 -10.27 -13.45
N PHE A 183 0.96 -11.39 -13.10
CA PHE A 183 1.01 -11.92 -11.74
C PHE A 183 2.09 -11.25 -10.89
N TYR A 184 3.28 -11.04 -11.47
CA TYR A 184 4.40 -10.35 -10.81
C TYR A 184 4.64 -8.92 -11.32
N GLY A 185 3.87 -8.49 -12.32
CA GLY A 185 4.00 -7.17 -12.94
C GLY A 185 3.56 -6.04 -12.01
N ARG A 186 4.42 -5.55 -11.12
CA ARG A 186 4.08 -4.41 -10.22
C ARG A 186 3.55 -3.17 -10.94
N THR A 187 4.02 -2.90 -12.17
CA THR A 187 3.52 -1.76 -12.96
C THR A 187 2.12 -2.00 -13.52
N VAL A 188 1.66 -3.25 -13.59
CA VAL A 188 0.27 -3.62 -13.91
C VAL A 188 -0.59 -3.48 -12.66
N HIS A 189 -0.06 -3.86 -11.50
CA HIS A 189 -0.75 -3.70 -10.21
C HIS A 189 -1.08 -2.22 -9.94
N SER A 190 -0.12 -1.31 -10.13
CA SER A 190 -0.33 0.14 -9.98
C SER A 190 -1.44 0.70 -10.89
N LYS A 191 -1.75 0.04 -12.03
CA LYS A 191 -2.83 0.46 -12.94
C LYS A 191 -4.23 0.28 -12.35
N ALA A 192 -4.38 -0.60 -11.36
CA ALA A 192 -5.65 -0.76 -10.64
C ALA A 192 -6.07 0.55 -9.95
N ASP A 193 -5.09 1.38 -9.57
CA ASP A 193 -5.33 2.67 -8.93
C ASP A 193 -5.02 3.87 -9.81
N GLY A 194 -4.07 3.75 -10.74
CA GLY A 194 -3.71 4.82 -11.66
C GLY A 194 -4.81 5.18 -12.65
N LEU A 195 -5.33 4.18 -13.38
CA LEU A 195 -6.25 4.43 -14.50
C LEU A 195 -7.57 5.13 -14.09
N LYS A 196 -7.84 5.29 -12.79
CA LYS A 196 -8.91 6.12 -12.21
C LYS A 196 -8.83 7.60 -12.61
N ILE A 197 -7.70 8.07 -13.16
CA ILE A 197 -7.61 9.38 -13.79
C ILE A 197 -8.56 9.50 -15.01
N PHE A 198 -8.89 8.41 -15.69
CA PHE A 198 -9.85 8.39 -16.80
C PHE A 198 -11.28 8.13 -16.30
N LYS A 199 -12.28 8.78 -16.91
CA LYS A 199 -13.69 8.65 -16.47
C LYS A 199 -14.30 7.29 -16.77
N ARG A 200 -13.90 6.65 -17.88
CA ARG A 200 -14.27 5.29 -18.26
C ARG A 200 -13.01 4.51 -18.55
N VAL A 201 -12.90 3.32 -17.97
CA VAL A 201 -11.70 2.49 -18.10
C VAL A 201 -12.11 1.13 -18.63
N LYS A 202 -11.53 0.75 -19.75
CA LYS A 202 -11.64 -0.59 -20.33
C LYS A 202 -10.27 -1.23 -20.38
N VAL A 203 -10.14 -2.36 -19.69
CA VAL A 203 -8.90 -3.13 -19.58
C VAL A 203 -9.10 -4.50 -20.21
N ASP A 204 -8.27 -4.82 -21.19
CA ASP A 204 -8.14 -6.17 -21.71
C ASP A 204 -6.89 -6.81 -21.13
N LEU A 205 -7.02 -7.99 -20.53
CA LEU A 205 -5.92 -8.74 -19.93
C LEU A 205 -5.55 -9.89 -20.87
N ILE A 206 -4.34 -9.86 -21.43
CA ILE A 206 -3.79 -10.96 -22.23
C ILE A 206 -2.70 -11.66 -21.43
N ALA A 207 -3.10 -12.74 -20.78
CA ALA A 207 -2.22 -13.59 -20.00
C ALA A 207 -2.82 -14.99 -19.88
N PRO A 208 -2.05 -16.06 -20.16
CA PRO A 208 -2.43 -17.41 -19.77
C PRO A 208 -2.71 -17.50 -18.26
N GLN A 209 -3.46 -18.52 -17.84
CA GLN A 209 -3.80 -18.73 -16.42
C GLN A 209 -2.60 -18.64 -15.46
N GLU A 210 -1.43 -19.16 -15.84
CA GLU A 210 -0.21 -19.11 -15.03
C GLU A 210 0.37 -17.69 -14.84
N LEU A 211 0.02 -16.75 -15.73
CA LEU A 211 0.47 -15.36 -15.74
C LEU A 211 -0.63 -14.37 -15.37
N ALA A 212 -1.80 -14.87 -14.97
CA ALA A 212 -3.00 -14.06 -14.78
C ALA A 212 -2.84 -13.03 -13.64
N LEU A 213 -3.58 -11.92 -13.78
CA LEU A 213 -3.66 -10.90 -12.75
C LEU A 213 -4.22 -11.53 -11.45
N PRO A 214 -3.62 -11.28 -10.27
CA PRO A 214 -4.16 -11.79 -9.01
C PRO A 214 -5.60 -11.28 -8.79
N SER A 215 -6.47 -12.15 -8.28
CA SER A 215 -7.92 -11.87 -8.15
C SER A 215 -8.21 -10.59 -7.39
N TYR A 216 -7.42 -10.28 -6.35
CA TYR A 216 -7.56 -9.04 -5.59
C TYR A 216 -7.44 -7.77 -6.45
N TYR A 217 -6.50 -7.72 -7.40
CA TYR A 217 -6.40 -6.56 -8.30
C TYR A 217 -7.54 -6.52 -9.32
N GLU A 218 -8.00 -7.69 -9.78
CA GLU A 218 -9.19 -7.79 -10.65
C GLU A 218 -10.44 -7.27 -9.92
N GLU A 219 -10.68 -7.71 -8.69
CA GLU A 219 -11.77 -7.26 -7.82
C GLU A 219 -11.69 -5.76 -7.58
N LYS A 220 -10.52 -5.24 -7.21
CA LYS A 220 -10.26 -3.80 -7.02
C LYS A 220 -10.58 -2.98 -8.28
N MET A 221 -10.21 -3.47 -9.46
CA MET A 221 -10.54 -2.83 -10.73
C MET A 221 -12.05 -2.84 -11.02
N LEU A 222 -12.74 -3.95 -10.74
CA LEU A 222 -14.19 -4.07 -10.91
C LEU A 222 -14.96 -3.14 -9.96
N GLU A 223 -14.53 -3.05 -8.69
CA GLU A 223 -15.10 -2.12 -7.70
C GLU A 223 -14.89 -0.65 -8.09
N ALA A 224 -13.77 -0.34 -8.75
CA ALA A 224 -13.52 0.96 -9.35
C ALA A 224 -14.35 1.23 -10.62
N GLY A 225 -15.17 0.28 -11.07
CA GLY A 225 -16.04 0.39 -12.23
C GLY A 225 -15.37 0.11 -13.57
N PHE A 226 -14.21 -0.56 -13.59
CA PHE A 226 -13.51 -0.88 -14.83
C PHE A 226 -14.24 -1.99 -15.60
N GLN A 227 -14.25 -1.90 -16.93
CA GLN A 227 -14.68 -3.00 -17.78
C GLN A 227 -13.50 -3.91 -18.09
N ILE A 228 -13.55 -5.16 -17.63
CA ILE A 228 -12.45 -6.12 -17.80
C ILE A 228 -12.85 -7.22 -18.78
N ARG A 229 -11.98 -7.51 -19.75
CA ARG A 229 -12.05 -8.74 -20.57
C ARG A 229 -10.74 -9.51 -20.45
N LYS A 230 -10.82 -10.84 -20.46
CA LYS A 230 -9.66 -11.72 -20.28
C LYS A 230 -9.45 -12.61 -21.50
N PHE A 231 -8.20 -12.76 -21.91
CA PHE A 231 -7.78 -13.52 -23.08
C PHE A 231 -6.52 -14.32 -22.77
N GLU A 232 -6.48 -15.57 -23.25
CA GLU A 232 -5.33 -16.46 -23.04
C GLU A 232 -4.14 -16.14 -23.96
N SER A 233 -4.36 -15.41 -25.06
CA SER A 233 -3.32 -15.11 -26.06
C SER A 233 -3.64 -13.89 -26.91
N ILE A 234 -2.59 -13.31 -27.52
CA ILE A 234 -2.71 -12.23 -28.50
C ILE A 234 -3.56 -12.67 -29.70
N ASP A 235 -3.41 -13.92 -30.15
CA ASP A 235 -4.18 -14.45 -31.28
C ASP A 235 -5.68 -14.42 -31.01
N GLY A 236 -6.13 -14.93 -29.85
CA GLY A 236 -7.55 -14.92 -29.47
C GLY A 236 -8.10 -13.52 -29.18
N TYR A 237 -7.25 -12.60 -28.71
CA TYR A 237 -7.62 -11.20 -28.55
C TYR A 237 -7.86 -10.49 -29.88
N LEU A 238 -6.97 -10.70 -30.85
CA LEU A 238 -7.06 -10.10 -32.19
C LEU A 238 -8.17 -10.72 -33.07
N GLU A 239 -8.94 -11.70 -32.57
CA GLU A 239 -10.18 -12.18 -33.21
C GLU A 239 -11.37 -11.28 -32.87
N GLN A 240 -11.25 -10.47 -31.82
CA GLN A 240 -12.30 -9.55 -31.41
C GLN A 240 -12.33 -8.33 -32.34
N LYS A 241 -13.52 -7.76 -32.54
CA LYS A 241 -13.68 -6.52 -33.34
C LYS A 241 -13.17 -5.27 -32.61
N ASP A 242 -13.14 -5.34 -31.28
CA ASP A 242 -12.92 -4.21 -30.40
C ASP A 242 -11.56 -4.37 -29.72
N VAL A 243 -10.52 -3.92 -30.42
CA VAL A 243 -9.10 -4.04 -30.05
C VAL A 243 -8.59 -2.69 -29.55
N ALA A 244 -7.88 -2.71 -28.43
CA ALA A 244 -7.37 -1.51 -27.75
C ALA A 244 -6.31 -0.78 -28.60
N PRO A 245 -6.30 0.56 -28.61
CA PRO A 245 -5.24 1.35 -29.23
C PRO A 245 -3.96 1.42 -28.38
N ILE A 246 -4.03 1.16 -27.07
CA ILE A 246 -2.89 1.23 -26.15
C ILE A 246 -2.54 -0.19 -25.70
N TRP A 247 -1.36 -0.66 -26.07
CA TRP A 247 -0.86 -1.98 -25.67
C TRP A 247 0.30 -1.82 -24.71
N TYR A 248 0.14 -2.30 -23.48
CA TYR A 248 1.15 -2.22 -22.44
C TYR A 248 1.70 -3.59 -22.12
N PHE A 249 2.94 -3.83 -22.54
CA PHE A 249 3.63 -5.10 -22.34
C PHE A 249 4.43 -5.09 -21.05
N THR A 250 4.48 -6.23 -20.38
CA THR A 250 5.39 -6.48 -19.26
C THR A 250 6.53 -7.41 -19.66
N ARG A 251 7.60 -7.36 -18.87
CA ARG A 251 8.66 -8.35 -18.94
C ARG A 251 8.14 -9.65 -18.35
N LEU A 252 8.31 -10.76 -19.09
CA LEU A 252 8.08 -12.10 -18.56
C LEU A 252 9.13 -12.47 -17.51
N GLN A 253 8.67 -12.82 -16.30
CA GLN A 253 9.53 -13.23 -15.19
C GLN A 253 9.34 -14.71 -14.85
N LEU A 254 9.30 -15.55 -15.89
CA LEU A 254 9.04 -17.01 -15.78
C LEU A 254 10.04 -17.71 -14.86
N GLU A 255 11.25 -17.16 -14.72
CA GLU A 255 12.27 -17.64 -13.78
C GLU A 255 11.83 -17.64 -12.31
N ARG A 256 10.70 -17.01 -11.96
CA ARG A 256 10.16 -16.90 -10.60
C ARG A 256 8.97 -17.82 -10.31
N MET A 257 8.56 -18.63 -11.28
CA MET A 257 7.26 -19.35 -11.25
C MET A 257 7.37 -20.85 -10.98
N GLY A 258 8.57 -21.34 -10.62
CA GLY A 258 8.80 -22.75 -10.29
C GLY A 258 8.90 -23.67 -11.51
N ASP A 259 9.30 -24.92 -11.27
CA ASP A 259 9.69 -25.86 -12.33
C ASP A 259 8.53 -26.22 -13.27
N GLU A 260 7.31 -26.40 -12.75
CA GLU A 260 6.12 -26.73 -13.56
C GLU A 260 5.77 -25.66 -14.61
N VAL A 261 5.99 -24.38 -14.29
CA VAL A 261 5.76 -23.27 -15.22
C VAL A 261 6.89 -23.18 -16.25
N LEU A 262 8.12 -23.49 -15.84
CA LEU A 262 9.27 -23.52 -16.74
C LEU A 262 9.12 -24.59 -17.83
N GLU A 263 8.50 -25.73 -17.54
CA GLU A 263 8.18 -26.76 -18.55
C GLU A 263 7.24 -26.25 -19.66
N LYS A 264 6.35 -25.29 -19.33
CA LYS A 264 5.39 -24.68 -20.26
C LYS A 264 5.87 -23.37 -20.88
N MET A 265 7.08 -22.92 -20.55
CA MET A 265 7.59 -21.58 -20.84
C MET A 265 7.44 -21.16 -22.32
N ASP A 266 7.74 -22.05 -23.26
CA ASP A 266 7.68 -21.70 -24.69
C ASP A 266 6.25 -21.44 -25.18
N ARG A 267 5.27 -22.22 -24.68
CA ARG A 267 3.85 -21.99 -24.96
C ARG A 267 3.40 -20.66 -24.35
N LEU A 268 3.73 -20.41 -23.09
CA LEU A 268 3.35 -19.19 -22.38
C LEU A 268 3.92 -17.96 -23.06
N ARG A 269 5.21 -17.99 -23.42
CA ARG A 269 5.88 -16.92 -24.15
C ARG A 269 5.23 -16.67 -25.50
N LYS A 270 4.97 -17.71 -26.28
CA LYS A 270 4.33 -17.57 -27.60
C LYS A 270 2.95 -16.90 -27.51
N ALA A 271 2.18 -17.17 -26.46
CA ALA A 271 0.84 -16.61 -26.28
C ALA A 271 0.84 -15.08 -26.10
N VAL A 272 1.92 -14.51 -25.57
CA VAL A 272 2.03 -13.09 -25.16
C VAL A 272 3.14 -12.33 -25.88
N THR A 273 3.79 -12.95 -26.87
CA THR A 273 4.80 -12.31 -27.73
C THR A 273 4.18 -11.90 -29.06
N VAL A 274 4.46 -10.67 -29.48
CA VAL A 274 4.01 -10.14 -30.77
C VAL A 274 4.79 -10.80 -31.91
N ASP A 275 4.12 -11.07 -33.02
CA ASP A 275 4.66 -11.62 -34.25
C ASP A 275 4.30 -10.68 -35.43
N ARG A 276 5.07 -10.73 -36.52
CA ARG A 276 4.75 -10.01 -37.76
C ARG A 276 3.35 -10.32 -38.28
N ARG A 277 2.88 -11.56 -38.11
CA ARG A 277 1.54 -12.01 -38.50
C ARG A 277 0.41 -11.27 -37.76
N HIS A 278 0.70 -10.63 -36.62
CA HIS A 278 -0.28 -9.85 -35.88
C HIS A 278 -0.47 -8.44 -36.45
N LEU A 279 0.52 -7.90 -37.17
CA LEU A 279 0.53 -6.50 -37.58
C LEU A 279 -0.65 -6.13 -38.48
N ASP A 280 -0.99 -7.01 -39.41
CA ASP A 280 -2.10 -6.79 -40.35
C ASP A 280 -3.49 -6.83 -39.68
N ARG A 281 -3.56 -7.26 -38.41
CA ARG A 281 -4.80 -7.37 -37.61
C ARG A 281 -4.96 -6.22 -36.62
N LEU A 282 -3.94 -5.38 -36.44
CA LEU A 282 -3.99 -4.26 -35.51
C LEU A 282 -4.83 -3.10 -36.08
N PRO A 283 -5.65 -2.43 -35.26
CA PRO A 283 -6.38 -1.25 -35.71
C PRO A 283 -5.44 -0.09 -36.05
N SER A 284 -5.97 0.90 -36.79
CA SER A 284 -5.24 2.14 -37.05
C SER A 284 -5.00 2.91 -35.74
N ARG A 285 -3.81 3.52 -35.58
CA ARG A 285 -3.38 4.24 -34.36
C ARG A 285 -3.28 3.30 -33.15
N VAL A 286 -2.37 2.34 -33.23
CA VAL A 286 -1.97 1.54 -32.08
C VAL A 286 -0.57 1.98 -31.63
N LYS A 287 -0.35 2.04 -30.32
CA LYS A 287 0.98 2.24 -29.72
C LYS A 287 1.27 1.17 -28.69
N PHE A 288 2.50 0.68 -28.74
CA PHE A 288 3.05 -0.32 -27.85
C PHE A 288 3.95 0.35 -26.82
N PHE A 289 3.65 0.10 -25.56
CA PHE A 289 4.33 0.63 -24.38
C PHE A 289 4.95 -0.52 -23.59
N HIS A 290 6.03 -0.23 -22.89
CA HIS A 290 6.72 -1.20 -22.06
C HIS A 290 7.54 -0.44 -20.99
N PRO A 291 7.45 -0.80 -19.68
CA PRO A 291 8.15 -0.07 -18.61
C PRO A 291 9.68 -0.21 -18.66
N LEU A 292 10.14 -1.26 -19.34
CA LEU A 292 11.54 -1.63 -19.56
C LEU A 292 12.26 -2.05 -18.26
N PRO A 293 13.37 -2.80 -18.34
CA PRO A 293 14.00 -3.37 -19.54
C PRO A 293 13.20 -4.54 -20.13
N GLN A 294 13.35 -4.74 -21.45
CA GLN A 294 12.92 -5.98 -22.10
C GLN A 294 13.96 -7.09 -21.88
N ASN A 295 13.52 -8.34 -21.90
CA ASN A 295 14.44 -9.47 -21.97
C ASN A 295 15.09 -9.50 -23.37
N ARG A 296 16.42 -9.48 -23.44
CA ARG A 296 17.16 -9.47 -24.71
C ARG A 296 17.06 -10.78 -25.50
N THR A 297 16.99 -11.92 -24.82
CA THR A 297 16.98 -13.24 -25.47
C THR A 297 15.57 -13.72 -25.76
N SER A 298 14.56 -13.15 -25.11
CA SER A 298 13.17 -13.56 -25.23
C SER A 298 12.20 -12.41 -24.98
N PRO A 299 12.18 -11.39 -25.84
CA PRO A 299 11.31 -10.24 -25.67
C PRO A 299 9.84 -10.57 -25.98
N THR A 300 8.93 -9.92 -25.26
CA THR A 300 7.50 -9.91 -25.59
C THR A 300 7.20 -8.99 -26.78
N ILE A 301 8.01 -7.96 -26.96
CA ILE A 301 8.01 -7.07 -28.13
C ILE A 301 9.30 -7.32 -28.92
N PRO A 302 9.27 -8.01 -30.08
CA PRO A 302 10.48 -8.27 -30.85
C PRO A 302 11.19 -6.98 -31.31
N GLU A 303 12.50 -7.08 -31.53
CA GLU A 303 13.37 -5.93 -31.86
C GLU A 303 12.91 -5.15 -33.11
N PHE A 304 12.37 -5.83 -34.12
CA PHE A 304 11.89 -5.17 -35.34
C PHE A 304 10.79 -4.13 -35.08
N MET A 305 10.08 -4.24 -33.96
CA MET A 305 9.02 -3.29 -33.58
C MET A 305 9.58 -1.90 -33.26
N ALA A 306 10.86 -1.79 -32.88
CA ALA A 306 11.49 -0.52 -32.50
C ALA A 306 11.50 0.50 -33.64
N GLU A 307 11.64 0.01 -34.87
CA GLU A 307 11.68 0.81 -36.10
C GLU A 307 10.28 1.14 -36.64
N LEU A 308 9.21 0.61 -36.02
CA LEU A 308 7.84 0.85 -36.47
C LEU A 308 7.23 2.05 -35.76
N GLU A 309 6.31 2.72 -36.47
CA GLU A 309 5.43 3.75 -35.88
C GLU A 309 4.55 3.24 -34.73
N LEU A 310 4.50 1.93 -34.49
CA LEU A 310 3.82 1.34 -33.34
C LEU A 310 4.62 1.54 -32.03
N ASN A 311 5.91 1.85 -32.09
CA ASN A 311 6.75 2.07 -30.91
C ASN A 311 6.28 3.30 -30.13
N GLY A 312 5.91 3.09 -28.86
CA GLY A 312 5.60 4.14 -27.89
C GLY A 312 6.49 4.11 -26.63
N TRP A 313 7.26 3.05 -26.40
CA TRP A 313 8.04 2.89 -25.17
C TRP A 313 9.26 3.83 -25.09
N ASP A 314 9.76 4.33 -26.22
CA ASP A 314 10.86 5.30 -26.22
C ASP A 314 10.38 6.66 -25.72
N GLU A 315 9.22 7.14 -26.19
CA GLU A 315 8.63 8.38 -25.71
C GLU A 315 8.18 8.25 -24.26
N GLN A 316 7.59 7.11 -23.88
CA GLN A 316 7.29 6.76 -22.49
C GLN A 316 8.54 6.87 -21.59
N SER A 317 9.67 6.33 -22.03
CA SER A 317 10.93 6.39 -21.29
C SER A 317 11.42 7.84 -21.11
N ARG A 318 11.31 8.67 -22.15
CA ARG A 318 11.64 10.11 -22.08
C ARG A 318 10.71 10.87 -21.14
N ASN A 319 9.42 10.55 -21.17
CA ASN A 319 8.41 11.13 -20.29
C ASN A 319 8.68 10.86 -18.81
N GLY A 320 9.40 9.78 -18.49
CA GLY A 320 9.91 9.53 -17.16
C GLY A 320 10.82 10.63 -16.60
N TYR A 321 11.65 11.27 -17.44
CA TYR A 321 12.50 12.37 -17.01
C TYR A 321 11.67 13.60 -16.61
N PHE A 322 10.74 14.02 -17.46
CA PHE A 322 9.91 15.21 -17.23
C PHE A 322 8.98 15.01 -16.02
N THR A 323 8.32 13.86 -15.92
CA THR A 323 7.41 13.56 -14.80
C THR A 323 8.14 13.62 -13.46
N ARG A 324 9.39 13.15 -13.41
CA ARG A 324 10.19 13.13 -12.18
C ARG A 324 10.74 14.50 -11.81
N ILE A 325 11.05 15.36 -12.79
CA ILE A 325 11.31 16.79 -12.53
C ILE A 325 10.09 17.38 -11.83
N THR A 326 8.90 17.16 -12.38
CA THR A 326 7.69 17.74 -11.80
C THR A 326 7.44 17.22 -10.38
N LEU A 327 7.56 15.91 -10.15
CA LEU A 327 7.39 15.30 -8.82
C LEU A 327 8.37 15.88 -7.80
N ILE A 328 9.67 15.97 -8.13
CA ILE A 328 10.68 16.57 -7.24
C ILE A 328 10.34 18.04 -6.99
N GLY A 329 9.95 18.79 -8.03
CA GLY A 329 9.52 20.18 -7.90
C GLY A 329 8.30 20.36 -6.99
N MET A 330 7.32 19.45 -7.06
CA MET A 330 6.14 19.44 -6.19
C MET A 330 6.55 19.16 -4.74
N VAL A 331 7.15 18.01 -4.44
CA VAL A 331 7.45 17.63 -3.05
C VAL A 331 8.58 18.46 -2.42
N GLY A 332 9.43 19.08 -3.24
CA GLY A 332 10.41 20.09 -2.84
C GLY A 332 9.80 21.47 -2.55
N GLY A 333 8.51 21.66 -2.86
CA GLY A 333 7.75 22.89 -2.58
C GLY A 333 7.97 24.01 -3.58
N LYS A 334 8.52 23.71 -4.76
CA LYS A 334 8.72 24.68 -5.86
C LYS A 334 7.49 24.81 -6.75
N LEU A 335 6.75 23.71 -6.94
CA LEU A 335 5.52 23.67 -7.70
C LEU A 335 4.33 23.49 -6.74
N GLY A 336 3.19 24.08 -7.06
CA GLY A 336 1.92 23.86 -6.36
C GLY A 336 1.24 25.10 -5.82
N GLU A 337 1.88 26.28 -5.86
CA GLU A 337 1.26 27.53 -5.39
C GLU A 337 0.02 27.91 -6.21
N ASP A 338 -0.06 27.49 -7.47
CA ASP A 338 -1.18 27.67 -8.38
C ASP A 338 -2.17 26.48 -8.39
N PHE A 339 -2.04 25.53 -7.46
CA PHE A 339 -2.98 24.41 -7.33
C PHE A 339 -4.28 24.86 -6.65
N THR A 340 -5.42 24.59 -7.27
CA THR A 340 -6.76 24.98 -6.77
C THR A 340 -7.73 23.79 -6.65
N GLY A 341 -7.21 22.56 -6.76
CA GLY A 341 -8.03 21.34 -6.70
C GLY A 341 -8.23 20.80 -5.29
N LYS A 342 -8.89 19.65 -5.19
CA LYS A 342 -9.05 18.92 -3.93
C LYS A 342 -7.77 18.14 -3.62
N SER A 343 -7.19 18.36 -2.45
CA SER A 343 -6.12 17.50 -1.93
C SER A 343 -6.68 16.21 -1.33
N VAL A 344 -5.80 15.21 -1.14
CA VAL A 344 -6.15 13.99 -0.39
C VAL A 344 -6.59 14.40 1.02
N ASP A 345 -7.80 14.01 1.39
CA ASP A 345 -8.29 14.20 2.75
C ASP A 345 -7.70 13.09 3.63
N ILE A 346 -6.62 13.39 4.34
CA ILE A 346 -6.05 12.49 5.35
C ILE A 346 -6.90 12.63 6.62
N GLN A 347 -8.18 12.27 6.54
CA GLN A 347 -8.97 12.05 7.75
C GLN A 347 -8.34 10.87 8.49
N GLY A 348 -7.79 11.13 9.67
CA GLY A 348 -7.37 10.06 10.56
C GLY A 348 -8.57 9.15 10.79
N VAL A 349 -8.39 7.85 10.58
CA VAL A 349 -9.42 6.86 10.90
C VAL A 349 -9.70 6.99 12.40
N GLU A 350 -10.87 7.52 12.75
CA GLU A 350 -11.30 7.63 14.14
C GLU A 350 -11.27 6.23 14.76
N ASP A 351 -10.48 6.06 15.83
CA ASP A 351 -10.41 4.81 16.58
C ASP A 351 -11.65 4.64 17.49
N GLU A 352 -12.84 4.88 16.97
CA GLU A 352 -14.09 4.65 17.69
C GLU A 352 -14.45 3.16 17.66
N PHE A 353 -14.02 2.43 18.69
CA PHE A 353 -14.36 1.02 18.90
C PHE A 353 -14.91 0.73 20.31
N ILE A 354 -15.11 1.79 21.12
CA ILE A 354 -15.60 1.71 22.49
C ILE A 354 -16.92 2.48 22.55
N GLU A 355 -17.98 1.81 22.97
CA GLU A 355 -19.30 2.40 23.18
C GLU A 355 -19.66 2.31 24.67
N GLU A 356 -19.87 3.45 25.34
CA GLU A 356 -20.35 3.47 26.73
C GLU A 356 -21.86 3.16 26.75
N ILE A 357 -22.23 2.08 27.42
CA ILE A 357 -23.63 1.67 27.58
C ILE A 357 -24.16 2.32 28.86
N PRO A 358 -25.29 3.05 28.81
CA PRO A 358 -25.93 3.58 30.00
C PRO A 358 -26.18 2.47 31.02
N VAL A 359 -25.65 2.65 32.23
CA VAL A 359 -26.02 1.81 33.37
C VAL A 359 -27.40 2.27 33.82
N LEU A 360 -28.44 1.81 33.12
CA LEU A 360 -29.81 1.99 33.60
C LEU A 360 -29.87 1.43 35.01
N ASN A 361 -30.50 2.17 35.92
CA ASN A 361 -30.81 1.71 37.26
C ASN A 361 -31.58 0.38 37.16
N LEU A 362 -30.85 -0.73 37.20
CA LEU A 362 -31.36 -2.02 37.65
C LEU A 362 -31.55 -1.90 39.16
N SER A 363 -32.40 -0.95 39.55
CA SER A 363 -33.03 -0.94 40.85
C SER A 363 -33.85 -2.23 40.92
N GLN A 364 -33.39 -3.12 41.80
CA GLN A 364 -34.05 -4.36 42.23
C GLN A 364 -33.97 -5.55 41.26
N GLU A 365 -32.79 -6.18 41.14
CA GLU A 365 -32.77 -7.63 40.90
C GLU A 365 -32.44 -8.37 42.20
N LYS A 366 -33.41 -9.21 42.59
CA LYS A 366 -33.46 -10.12 43.73
C LYS A 366 -32.18 -10.95 43.88
N GLU A 367 -31.88 -11.31 45.12
CA GLU A 367 -31.04 -12.47 45.48
C GLU A 367 -31.49 -13.68 44.63
N GLY A 368 -30.74 -14.00 43.59
CA GLY A 368 -31.04 -15.06 42.64
C GLY A 368 -29.79 -15.88 42.38
N GLU A 369 -29.98 -17.20 42.37
CA GLU A 369 -28.97 -18.28 42.39
C GLU A 369 -27.72 -18.03 41.53
N PHE A 370 -26.59 -18.32 42.17
CA PHE A 370 -25.25 -18.00 41.70
C PHE A 370 -24.82 -18.95 40.57
N LYS A 371 -24.16 -18.39 39.55
CA LYS A 371 -23.41 -19.21 38.59
C LYS A 371 -22.18 -19.77 39.30
N THR A 372 -22.14 -21.09 39.49
CA THR A 372 -21.04 -21.82 40.13
C THR A 372 -19.69 -21.46 39.48
N GLY A 373 -18.72 -21.00 40.28
CA GLY A 373 -17.31 -20.86 39.85
C GLY A 373 -16.72 -19.45 39.72
N ILE A 374 -17.49 -18.35 39.82
CA ILE A 374 -16.93 -16.98 39.85
C ILE A 374 -17.30 -16.27 41.16
N LYS A 375 -16.28 -15.91 41.97
CA LYS A 375 -16.47 -15.07 43.17
C LYS A 375 -16.85 -13.65 42.77
N ARG A 376 -17.84 -13.08 43.48
CA ARG A 376 -18.22 -11.66 43.36
C ARG A 376 -17.01 -10.80 43.70
N ILE A 377 -16.68 -9.84 42.84
CA ILE A 377 -15.62 -8.87 43.13
C ILE A 377 -16.26 -7.61 43.73
N ASP A 378 -15.65 -7.08 44.78
CA ASP A 378 -16.10 -5.85 45.44
C ASP A 378 -15.68 -4.64 44.61
N ASP A 379 -14.42 -4.63 44.18
CA ASP A 379 -13.83 -3.65 43.29
C ASP A 379 -13.01 -4.36 42.21
N GLY A 380 -13.14 -3.94 40.95
CA GLY A 380 -12.36 -4.45 39.84
C GLY A 380 -13.05 -4.38 38.47
N VAL A 381 -12.55 -5.18 37.53
CA VAL A 381 -13.06 -5.22 36.14
C VAL A 381 -13.62 -6.61 35.82
N VAL A 382 -14.78 -6.66 35.15
CA VAL A 382 -15.34 -7.89 34.60
C VAL A 382 -15.46 -7.78 33.09
N ILE A 383 -14.74 -8.65 32.38
CA ILE A 383 -14.88 -8.87 30.95
C ILE A 383 -15.97 -9.93 30.75
N ASP A 384 -17.07 -9.55 30.12
CA ASP A 384 -18.23 -10.41 29.88
C ASP A 384 -18.54 -10.51 28.38
N HIS A 385 -19.33 -11.50 27.98
CA HIS A 385 -19.70 -11.80 26.59
C HIS A 385 -18.52 -12.18 25.68
N ILE A 386 -17.47 -12.79 26.23
CA ILE A 386 -16.34 -13.30 25.44
C ILE A 386 -16.83 -14.44 24.55
N GLY A 387 -16.60 -14.35 23.24
CA GLY A 387 -16.96 -15.40 22.28
C GLY A 387 -18.45 -15.78 22.28
N ARG A 388 -19.35 -14.85 22.59
CA ARG A 388 -20.79 -15.13 22.68
C ARG A 388 -21.30 -15.79 21.39
N GLY A 389 -21.95 -16.95 21.54
CA GLY A 389 -22.51 -17.71 20.40
C GLY A 389 -21.53 -18.70 19.75
N LEU A 390 -20.28 -18.76 20.21
CA LEU A 390 -19.33 -19.78 19.80
C LEU A 390 -19.53 -21.08 20.61
N GLN A 391 -19.00 -22.18 20.08
CA GLN A 391 -18.94 -23.47 20.79
C GLN A 391 -18.04 -23.37 22.02
N VAL A 392 -18.36 -24.13 23.09
CA VAL A 392 -17.64 -24.10 24.38
C VAL A 392 -16.11 -24.21 24.22
N PRO A 393 -15.55 -25.12 23.41
CA PRO A 393 -14.09 -25.21 23.23
C PRO A 393 -13.48 -23.95 22.61
N ALA A 394 -14.20 -23.26 21.72
CA ALA A 394 -13.73 -22.02 21.11
C ALA A 394 -13.74 -20.85 22.11
N ILE A 395 -14.73 -20.81 23.01
CA ILE A 395 -14.78 -19.81 24.09
C ILE A 395 -13.59 -20.00 25.05
N TRP A 396 -13.27 -21.24 25.43
CA TRP A 396 -12.10 -21.53 26.26
C TRP A 396 -10.80 -21.09 25.58
N LYS A 397 -10.61 -21.42 24.30
CA LYS A 397 -9.46 -20.94 23.53
C LYS A 397 -9.34 -19.42 23.49
N LEU A 398 -10.46 -18.70 23.37
CA LEU A 398 -10.47 -17.23 23.42
C LEU A 398 -10.12 -16.70 24.81
N ILE A 399 -10.64 -17.28 25.88
CA ILE A 399 -10.27 -16.91 27.25
C ILE A 399 -8.76 -17.07 27.44
N ASP A 400 -8.18 -18.20 27.02
CA ASP A 400 -6.74 -18.45 27.14
C ASP A 400 -5.92 -17.49 26.28
N LYS A 401 -6.39 -17.15 25.08
CA LYS A 401 -5.75 -16.16 24.20
C LYS A 401 -5.78 -14.76 24.81
N ILE A 402 -6.92 -14.34 25.36
CA ILE A 402 -7.06 -13.04 26.06
C ILE A 402 -6.13 -12.99 27.28
N ARG A 403 -6.14 -14.03 28.12
CA ARG A 403 -5.31 -14.05 29.34
C ARG A 403 -3.82 -13.91 29.02
N ARG A 404 -3.32 -14.71 28.06
CA ARG A 404 -1.93 -14.66 27.62
C ARG A 404 -1.56 -13.30 27.04
N ASN A 405 -2.35 -12.78 26.10
CA ASN A 405 -2.02 -11.54 25.37
C ASN A 405 -2.19 -10.26 26.21
N LEU A 406 -3.07 -10.28 27.22
CA LEU A 406 -3.25 -9.14 28.14
C LEU A 406 -2.40 -9.27 29.42
N GLY A 407 -1.65 -10.37 29.60
CA GLY A 407 -0.85 -10.65 30.80
C GLY A 407 -1.70 -10.73 32.08
N LEU A 408 -2.82 -11.46 32.04
CA LEU A 408 -3.80 -11.55 33.13
C LEU A 408 -3.57 -12.76 34.05
N ASP A 409 -2.31 -13.17 34.22
CA ASP A 409 -1.92 -14.43 34.84
C ASP A 409 -2.12 -14.49 36.38
N TYR A 410 -2.38 -13.35 37.02
CA TYR A 410 -2.57 -13.23 38.48
C TYR A 410 -4.04 -13.14 38.90
N LEU A 411 -4.40 -13.82 40.00
CA LEU A 411 -5.65 -13.76 40.79
C LEU A 411 -6.95 -13.39 40.04
N SER A 412 -7.16 -13.97 38.86
CA SER A 412 -8.33 -13.70 38.02
C SER A 412 -9.21 -14.94 37.89
N GLY A 413 -10.50 -14.79 38.16
CA GLY A 413 -11.50 -15.84 37.94
C GLY A 413 -11.95 -15.85 36.48
N HIS A 414 -12.24 -17.01 35.92
CA HIS A 414 -12.79 -17.09 34.57
C HIS A 414 -13.72 -18.30 34.43
N GLY A 415 -14.57 -18.32 33.41
CA GLY A 415 -15.42 -19.47 33.12
C GLY A 415 -16.35 -19.24 31.93
N VAL A 416 -17.08 -20.30 31.58
CA VAL A 416 -18.02 -20.33 30.46
C VAL A 416 -19.43 -20.59 31.00
N PHE A 417 -20.39 -19.76 30.61
CA PHE A 417 -21.74 -19.74 31.20
C PHE A 417 -22.82 -19.54 30.14
N ALA A 418 -24.02 -20.06 30.42
CA ALA A 418 -25.23 -19.71 29.66
C ALA A 418 -25.60 -18.23 29.89
N SER A 419 -26.05 -17.54 28.83
CA SER A 419 -26.59 -16.19 28.93
C SER A 419 -27.99 -16.21 29.56
N LYS A 420 -28.36 -15.18 30.34
CA LYS A 420 -29.66 -15.11 31.05
C LYS A 420 -30.86 -14.93 30.10
N ASN A 421 -30.65 -14.33 28.92
CA ASN A 421 -31.74 -13.86 28.04
C ASN A 421 -31.73 -14.49 26.63
N VAL A 422 -30.78 -15.39 26.33
CA VAL A 422 -30.62 -16.05 25.01
C VAL A 422 -30.02 -17.43 25.24
N GLU A 423 -30.39 -18.46 24.45
CA GLU A 423 -29.72 -19.78 24.35
C GLU A 423 -28.28 -19.69 23.79
N SER A 424 -27.50 -18.69 24.23
CA SER A 424 -26.14 -18.47 23.80
C SER A 424 -25.20 -18.65 24.99
N ILE A 425 -24.13 -19.41 24.79
CA ILE A 425 -23.05 -19.57 25.76
C ILE A 425 -22.04 -18.42 25.59
N LYS A 426 -21.42 -17.98 26.69
CA LYS A 426 -20.42 -16.91 26.72
C LYS A 426 -19.32 -17.14 27.76
N GLY A 427 -18.14 -16.60 27.51
CA GLY A 427 -17.03 -16.55 28.46
C GLY A 427 -17.03 -15.29 29.33
N ILE A 428 -16.50 -15.41 30.54
CA ILE A 428 -16.33 -14.32 31.51
C ILE A 428 -14.93 -14.39 32.11
N ILE A 429 -14.27 -13.24 32.27
CA ILE A 429 -13.04 -13.06 33.06
C ILE A 429 -13.29 -11.97 34.11
N SER A 430 -12.98 -12.25 35.37
CA SER A 430 -13.08 -11.33 36.51
C SER A 430 -11.69 -10.99 37.02
N LEU A 431 -11.43 -9.69 37.17
CA LEU A 431 -10.14 -9.10 37.56
C LEU A 431 -10.32 -8.30 38.86
N PRO A 432 -10.26 -8.95 40.04
CA PRO A 432 -10.37 -8.26 41.33
C PRO A 432 -9.24 -7.24 41.51
N ASN A 433 -9.54 -6.11 42.14
CA ASN A 433 -8.60 -5.03 42.45
C ASN A 433 -7.97 -4.32 41.23
N ILE A 434 -8.36 -4.67 39.99
CA ILE A 434 -7.99 -3.94 38.78
C ILE A 434 -9.11 -2.98 38.44
N LEU A 435 -8.95 -1.69 38.74
CA LEU A 435 -10.02 -0.70 38.56
C LEU A 435 -10.24 -0.30 37.09
N THR A 436 -9.22 -0.39 36.24
CA THR A 436 -9.31 -0.08 34.81
C THR A 436 -8.28 -0.88 34.02
N LEU A 437 -8.53 -1.04 32.71
CA LEU A 437 -7.53 -1.51 31.76
C LEU A 437 -6.93 -0.29 31.05
N ASP A 438 -5.65 -0.37 30.68
CA ASP A 438 -5.04 0.62 29.79
C ASP A 438 -5.61 0.50 28.36
N GLU A 439 -5.48 1.57 27.59
CA GLU A 439 -6.03 1.66 26.23
C GLU A 439 -5.54 0.55 25.31
N ARG A 440 -4.25 0.16 25.43
CA ARG A 440 -3.65 -0.91 24.63
C ARG A 440 -4.33 -2.26 24.93
N LYS A 441 -4.58 -2.57 26.19
CA LYS A 441 -5.30 -3.79 26.60
C LYS A 441 -6.75 -3.77 26.16
N ILE A 442 -7.42 -2.62 26.22
CA ILE A 442 -8.81 -2.48 25.74
C ILE A 442 -8.87 -2.71 24.22
N LYS A 443 -7.94 -2.12 23.46
CA LYS A 443 -7.84 -2.33 22.00
C LYS A 443 -7.53 -3.78 21.64
N MET A 444 -6.60 -4.43 22.36
CA MET A 444 -6.28 -5.85 22.20
C MET A 444 -7.52 -6.72 22.47
N LEU A 445 -8.24 -6.44 23.56
CA LEU A 445 -9.45 -7.17 23.92
C LEU A 445 -10.54 -7.00 22.86
N ALA A 446 -10.73 -5.78 22.36
CA ALA A 446 -11.67 -5.47 21.29
C ALA A 446 -11.32 -6.23 20.00
N ALA A 447 -10.03 -6.31 19.66
CA ALA A 447 -9.54 -7.06 18.50
C ALA A 447 -9.68 -8.58 18.68
N LEU A 448 -9.45 -9.12 19.89
CA LEU A 448 -9.51 -10.57 20.16
C LEU A 448 -10.94 -11.13 20.31
N SER A 449 -11.84 -10.36 20.92
CA SER A 449 -13.24 -10.74 21.13
C SER A 449 -14.15 -9.53 20.88
N PRO A 450 -14.34 -9.12 19.61
CA PRO A 450 -15.29 -8.07 19.28
C PRO A 450 -16.68 -8.43 19.80
N GLY A 451 -17.41 -7.45 20.31
CA GLY A 451 -18.67 -7.67 20.99
C GLY A 451 -18.54 -8.29 22.38
N CYS A 452 -17.40 -8.11 23.08
CA CYS A 452 -17.29 -8.29 24.54
C CYS A 452 -17.55 -6.98 25.30
N THR A 453 -17.89 -7.07 26.59
CA THR A 453 -18.22 -5.92 27.44
C THR A 453 -17.23 -5.81 28.57
N LEU A 454 -16.79 -4.59 28.85
CA LEU A 454 -15.97 -4.23 29.98
C LEU A 454 -16.85 -3.57 31.05
N ASN A 455 -17.03 -4.22 32.20
CA ASN A 455 -17.78 -3.68 33.32
C ASN A 455 -16.81 -3.25 34.44
N MET A 456 -16.82 -1.97 34.81
CA MET A 456 -16.05 -1.43 35.93
C MET A 456 -16.90 -1.50 37.20
N ILE A 457 -16.42 -2.23 38.20
CA ILE A 457 -17.13 -2.50 39.45
C ILE A 457 -16.44 -1.74 40.58
N GLN A 458 -17.21 -0.97 41.35
CA GLN A 458 -16.76 -0.40 42.63
C GLN A 458 -17.86 -0.54 43.67
N GLY A 459 -17.51 -0.96 44.89
CA GLY A 459 -18.45 -1.18 45.98
C GLY A 459 -19.59 -2.15 45.60
N LYS A 460 -19.27 -3.23 44.87
CA LYS A 460 -20.21 -4.25 44.37
C LYS A 460 -21.24 -3.76 43.33
N LYS A 461 -21.09 -2.55 42.80
CA LYS A 461 -21.96 -1.96 41.77
C LYS A 461 -21.18 -1.70 40.49
N VAL A 462 -21.84 -1.91 39.34
CA VAL A 462 -21.29 -1.52 38.04
C VAL A 462 -21.39 0.00 37.93
N GLN A 463 -20.25 0.67 37.87
CA GLN A 463 -20.15 2.12 37.71
C GLN A 463 -20.20 2.52 36.24
N LYS A 464 -19.46 1.79 35.40
CA LYS A 464 -19.40 2.00 33.96
C LYS A 464 -19.44 0.68 33.22
N LYS A 465 -20.03 0.69 32.04
CA LYS A 465 -20.13 -0.45 31.15
C LYS A 465 -19.80 -0.02 29.74
N PHE A 466 -18.83 -0.69 29.13
CA PHE A 466 -18.44 -0.44 27.75
C PHE A 466 -18.69 -1.67 26.89
N ARG A 467 -19.21 -1.48 25.67
CA ARG A 467 -19.20 -2.46 24.60
C ARG A 467 -17.99 -2.19 23.72
N LEU A 468 -17.23 -3.24 23.44
CA LEU A 468 -16.09 -3.17 22.54
C LEU A 468 -16.48 -3.72 21.17
N HIS A 469 -16.31 -2.92 20.13
CA HIS A 469 -16.51 -3.29 18.73
C HIS A 469 -15.17 -3.67 18.10
N MET A 470 -15.20 -4.31 16.92
CA MET A 470 -13.96 -4.61 16.20
C MET A 470 -13.27 -3.28 15.81
N PRO A 471 -12.01 -3.07 16.24
CA PRO A 471 -11.29 -1.84 15.91
C PRO A 471 -11.16 -1.62 14.40
N PRO A 472 -11.19 -0.36 13.94
CA PRO A 472 -10.92 -0.05 12.54
C PRO A 472 -9.44 -0.28 12.18
N ARG A 473 -8.54 -0.30 13.17
CA ARG A 473 -7.12 -0.60 13.00
C ARG A 473 -6.60 -1.54 14.09
N ILE A 474 -5.75 -2.48 13.69
CA ILE A 474 -5.06 -3.42 14.57
C ILE A 474 -3.55 -3.17 14.40
N TYR A 475 -2.92 -2.62 15.44
CA TYR A 475 -1.49 -2.28 15.45
C TYR A 475 -0.92 -2.35 16.86
N ASN A 476 0.41 -2.26 16.99
CA ASN A 476 1.13 -2.30 18.28
C ASN A 476 0.97 -3.60 19.09
N PHE A 477 0.60 -4.69 18.43
CA PHE A 477 0.51 -6.03 19.00
C PHE A 477 1.70 -6.87 18.52
N ALA A 478 2.33 -7.64 19.41
CA ALA A 478 3.42 -8.55 19.05
C ALA A 478 2.88 -9.84 18.42
N GLU A 479 1.60 -10.10 18.67
CA GLU A 479 0.83 -11.26 18.28
C GLU A 479 0.20 -11.11 16.90
N VAL A 480 0.51 -10.02 16.18
CA VAL A 480 0.08 -9.80 14.80
C VAL A 480 1.27 -9.64 13.88
N SER A 481 1.18 -10.20 12.67
CA SER A 481 2.23 -10.12 11.66
C SER A 481 1.62 -10.15 10.28
N CYS A 482 2.18 -9.35 9.37
CA CYS A 482 1.88 -9.49 7.95
C CYS A 482 2.38 -10.88 7.49
N ARG A 483 1.62 -11.56 6.63
CA ARG A 483 2.02 -12.84 6.00
C ARG A 483 2.75 -12.64 4.67
N ASN A 484 2.85 -11.39 4.22
CA ASN A 484 3.74 -11.05 3.13
C ASN A 484 5.17 -11.01 3.64
N GLU A 485 5.93 -12.01 3.26
CA GLU A 485 7.34 -12.08 3.58
C GLU A 485 8.07 -10.81 3.16
N ASN A 486 7.76 -10.18 2.03
CA ASN A 486 8.44 -8.96 1.55
C ASN A 486 8.00 -7.67 2.23
N CYS A 487 6.94 -7.68 3.05
CA CYS A 487 6.50 -6.49 3.76
C CYS A 487 7.54 -6.04 4.78
N ILE A 488 7.82 -4.74 4.84
CA ILE A 488 8.75 -4.10 5.79
C ILE A 488 8.46 -4.47 7.26
N SER A 489 7.20 -4.77 7.59
CA SER A 489 6.78 -5.17 8.94
C SER A 489 6.89 -6.68 9.20
N HIS A 490 7.41 -7.46 8.25
CA HIS A 490 7.54 -8.90 8.41
C HIS A 490 8.77 -9.24 9.27
N PRO A 491 8.64 -10.08 10.32
CA PRO A 491 9.72 -10.37 11.25
C PRO A 491 11.04 -10.84 10.62
N ARG A 492 10.98 -11.57 9.50
CA ARG A 492 12.19 -12.05 8.80
C ARG A 492 13.11 -10.93 8.30
N LEU A 493 12.58 -9.72 8.04
CA LEU A 493 13.36 -8.60 7.53
C LEU A 493 14.15 -7.90 8.64
N CYS A 494 13.89 -8.25 9.91
CA CYS A 494 14.59 -7.73 11.09
C CYS A 494 14.57 -6.19 11.21
N GLU A 495 13.64 -5.52 10.53
CA GLU A 495 13.41 -4.08 10.70
C GLU A 495 12.54 -3.84 11.94
N PRO A 496 12.75 -2.74 12.70
CA PRO A 496 12.02 -2.44 13.93
C PRO A 496 10.60 -1.89 13.64
N VAL A 497 9.86 -2.55 12.76
CA VAL A 497 8.52 -2.14 12.29
C VAL A 497 7.49 -3.13 12.77
N LYS A 498 6.46 -2.62 13.47
CA LYS A 498 5.33 -3.45 13.89
C LYS A 498 4.30 -3.50 12.78
N ALA A 499 3.68 -4.66 12.59
CA ALA A 499 2.58 -4.78 11.64
C ALA A 499 1.39 -3.90 12.07
N GLU A 500 0.78 -3.24 11.09
CA GLU A 500 -0.45 -2.49 11.23
C GLU A 500 -1.42 -2.92 10.13
N PHE A 501 -2.66 -3.14 10.53
CA PHE A 501 -3.74 -3.58 9.67
C PHE A 501 -4.93 -2.63 9.78
N ILE A 502 -5.46 -2.25 8.63
CA ILE A 502 -6.66 -1.42 8.49
C ILE A 502 -7.81 -2.36 8.12
N ARG A 503 -8.92 -2.28 8.83
CA ARG A 503 -10.09 -3.10 8.58
C ARG A 503 -10.76 -2.68 7.28
N GLU A 504 -11.01 -3.65 6.40
CA GLU A 504 -11.77 -3.48 5.18
C GLU A 504 -12.97 -4.42 5.24
N GLY A 505 -14.20 -3.90 5.23
CA GLY A 505 -15.39 -4.75 5.36
C GLY A 505 -15.49 -5.51 6.70
N ARG A 506 -16.10 -6.70 6.68
CA ARG A 506 -16.44 -7.45 7.91
C ARG A 506 -15.26 -8.24 8.47
N ASP A 507 -14.58 -9.01 7.63
CA ASP A 507 -13.59 -10.03 8.02
C ASP A 507 -12.22 -9.92 7.30
N SER A 508 -12.01 -8.85 6.52
CA SER A 508 -10.75 -8.58 5.81
C SER A 508 -10.00 -7.38 6.40
N PHE A 509 -8.68 -7.44 6.27
CA PHE A 509 -7.73 -6.50 6.84
C PHE A 509 -6.62 -6.25 5.83
N ILE A 510 -6.38 -4.99 5.50
CA ILE A 510 -5.28 -4.57 4.62
C ILE A 510 -4.07 -4.23 5.48
N CYS A 511 -2.91 -4.80 5.16
CA CYS A 511 -1.65 -4.36 5.75
C CYS A 511 -1.32 -2.93 5.29
N ARG A 512 -1.12 -1.99 6.24
CA ARG A 512 -0.85 -0.56 5.96
C ARG A 512 0.38 -0.30 5.08
N TYR A 513 1.32 -1.23 5.05
CA TYR A 513 2.62 -1.04 4.39
C TYR A 513 2.65 -1.62 2.97
N CYS A 514 2.14 -2.84 2.78
CA CYS A 514 2.24 -3.58 1.51
C CYS A 514 0.89 -3.80 0.84
N ASP A 515 -0.18 -3.20 1.36
CA ASP A 515 -1.57 -3.27 0.90
C ASP A 515 -2.13 -4.70 0.67
N ARG A 516 -1.45 -5.71 1.21
CA ARG A 516 -1.90 -7.10 1.14
C ARG A 516 -3.12 -7.28 2.04
N VAL A 517 -4.17 -7.86 1.47
CA VAL A 517 -5.36 -8.29 2.20
C VAL A 517 -5.06 -9.57 2.98
N HIS A 518 -5.58 -9.60 4.20
CA HIS A 518 -5.53 -10.72 5.12
C HIS A 518 -6.92 -10.94 5.71
N THR A 519 -7.26 -12.20 5.96
CA THR A 519 -8.37 -12.57 6.83
C THR A 519 -8.04 -12.25 8.29
N TYR A 520 -9.07 -12.12 9.13
CA TYR A 520 -8.89 -11.98 10.57
C TYR A 520 -7.98 -13.06 11.17
N GLN A 521 -8.08 -14.31 10.72
CA GLN A 521 -7.24 -15.40 11.27
C GLN A 521 -5.78 -15.25 10.85
N GLU A 522 -5.51 -14.83 9.61
CA GLU A 522 -4.15 -14.74 9.08
C GLU A 522 -3.29 -13.71 9.79
N ILE A 523 -3.87 -12.59 10.25
CA ILE A 523 -3.07 -11.52 10.86
C ILE A 523 -2.48 -11.92 12.22
N TRP A 524 -3.04 -12.91 12.93
CA TRP A 524 -2.54 -13.32 14.25
C TRP A 524 -1.46 -14.40 14.16
N THR A 525 -0.38 -14.26 14.93
CA THR A 525 0.77 -15.19 14.99
C THR A 525 0.59 -16.35 15.99
N THR A 526 -0.66 -16.69 16.34
CA THR A 526 -1.01 -17.75 17.32
C THR A 526 -1.90 -18.81 16.76
#